data_AF-A0A6I7NVB5-F1
#
_entry.id   AF-A0A6I7NVB5-F1
#
_cell.length_a   1.000
_cell.length_b   1.000
_cell.length_c   1.000
_cell.angle_alpha   90.00
_cell.angle_beta   90.00
_cell.angle_gamma   90.00
#
_symmetry.space_group_name_H-M   'P 1'
#
loop_
_entity.id
_entity.type
_entity.pdbx_description
1 polymer ?
#
loop_
_entity_poly.entity_id
_entity_poly.type
_entity_poly.pdbx_seq_one_letter_code
_entity_poly.pdbx_strand_id
1 'polypeptide(L)'
;MEDLIFNLFIFVLAAFIGFELISKVPPTLHTPLMSGANAISGITLIGALIIAGGSESVYSQWIGFTAIVFATINVVGGFMVTDRMLEMFKKKKEDEK
;
A
#
# COMPACT_ATOMS: atom_id res chain seq x y z
N MET A 1 26.13 6.18 11.61
CA MET A 1 26.07 4.70 11.76
C MET A 1 24.91 4.31 12.67
N GLU A 2 24.65 5.08 13.72
CA GLU A 2 23.48 4.94 14.60
C GLU A 2 22.15 4.93 13.83
N ASP A 3 21.90 5.90 12.93
CA ASP A 3 20.65 5.93 12.13
C ASP A 3 20.46 4.70 11.24
N LEU A 4 21.56 4.18 10.66
CA LEU A 4 21.51 2.98 9.84
C LEU A 4 21.15 1.76 10.68
N ILE A 5 21.78 1.61 11.85
CA ILE A 5 21.49 0.52 12.80
C ILE A 5 20.04 0.62 13.29
N PHE A 6 19.56 1.83 13.59
CA PHE A 6 18.19 2.09 14.02
C PHE A 6 17.16 1.76 12.93
N ASN A 7 17.37 2.23 11.69
CA ASN A 7 16.50 1.91 10.56
C ASN A 7 16.52 0.42 10.22
N LEU A 8 17.68 -0.24 10.33
CA LEU A 8 17.79 -1.68 10.13
C LEU A 8 17.03 -2.45 11.21
N PHE A 9 17.09 -1.99 12.47
CA PHE A 9 16.31 -2.55 13.57
C PHE A 9 14.80 -2.44 13.30
N ILE A 10 14.33 -1.27 12.87
CA ILE A 10 12.92 -1.07 12.46
C ILE A 10 12.56 -2.01 11.31
N PHE A 11 13.39 -2.08 10.28
CA PHE A 11 13.15 -2.92 9.11
C PHE A 11 12.99 -4.40 9.48
N VAL A 12 13.91 -4.93 10.31
CA VAL A 12 13.86 -6.33 10.75
C VAL A 12 12.61 -6.59 11.58
N LEU A 13 12.30 -5.74 12.56
CA LEU A 13 11.09 -5.92 13.38
C LEU A 13 9.80 -5.82 12.56
N ALA A 14 9.72 -4.87 11.61
CA ALA A 14 8.57 -4.74 10.72
C ALA A 14 8.39 -6.00 9.84
N ALA A 15 9.48 -6.61 9.36
CA ALA A 15 9.42 -7.85 8.60
C ALA A 15 8.88 -9.02 9.44
N PHE A 16 9.32 -9.18 10.69
CA PHE A 16 8.79 -10.18 11.62
C PHE A 16 7.30 -9.98 11.89
N ILE A 17 6.88 -8.73 12.14
CA ILE A 17 5.46 -8.40 12.35
C ILE A 17 4.65 -8.73 11.09
N GLY A 18 5.14 -8.38 9.90
CA GLY A 18 4.48 -8.71 8.64
C GLY A 18 4.27 -10.22 8.46
N PHE A 19 5.29 -11.03 8.75
CA PHE A 19 5.19 -12.49 8.70
C PHE A 19 4.14 -13.04 9.68
N GLU A 20 4.18 -12.59 10.94
CA GLU A 20 3.27 -13.06 11.99
C GLU A 20 1.80 -12.69 11.71
N LEU A 21 1.57 -11.50 11.14
CA LEU A 21 0.24 -11.04 10.76
C LEU A 21 -0.34 -11.87 9.60
N ILE A 22 0.43 -12.07 8.53
CA ILE A 22 -0.02 -12.80 7.34
C ILE A 22 -0.27 -14.28 7.67
N SER A 23 0.54 -14.89 8.54
CA SER A 23 0.41 -16.29 8.95
C SER A 23 -0.91 -16.62 9.65
N LYS A 24 -1.63 -15.60 10.16
CA LYS A 24 -2.89 -15.74 10.88
C LYS A 24 -4.12 -15.41 10.03
N VAL A 25 -3.95 -15.05 8.76
CA VAL A 25 -5.07 -14.72 7.87
C VAL A 25 -5.75 -16.02 7.38
N PRO A 26 -7.08 -16.15 7.48
CA PRO A 26 -7.78 -17.33 6.99
C PRO A 26 -7.68 -17.45 5.45
N PRO A 27 -7.70 -18.67 4.89
CA PRO A 27 -7.49 -18.88 3.46
C PRO A 27 -8.46 -18.13 2.54
N THR A 28 -9.69 -17.90 3.02
CA THR A 28 -10.73 -17.16 2.30
C THR A 28 -10.35 -15.69 2.03
N LEU A 29 -9.41 -15.13 2.80
CA LEU A 29 -8.99 -13.74 2.69
C LEU A 29 -7.66 -13.55 1.96
N HIS A 30 -7.00 -14.59 1.44
CA HIS A 30 -5.71 -14.43 0.74
C HIS A 30 -5.81 -13.51 -0.49
N THR A 31 -6.87 -13.62 -1.29
CA THR A 31 -7.04 -12.78 -2.47
C THR A 31 -7.34 -11.30 -2.12
N PRO A 32 -8.29 -11.01 -1.20
CA PRO A 32 -8.44 -9.65 -0.66
C PRO A 32 -7.16 -9.10 -0.02
N LEU A 33 -6.42 -9.93 0.72
CA LEU A 33 -5.15 -9.55 1.36
C LEU A 33 -4.09 -9.19 0.31
N MET A 34 -3.98 -9.98 -0.76
CA MET A 34 -3.07 -9.70 -1.87
C MET A 34 -3.38 -8.35 -2.53
N SER A 35 -4.67 -8.08 -2.78
CA SER A 35 -5.13 -6.78 -3.30
C SER A 35 -4.83 -5.63 -2.33
N GLY A 36 -5.08 -5.83 -1.04
CA GLY A 36 -4.82 -4.83 0.00
C GLY A 36 -3.34 -4.50 0.15
N ALA A 37 -2.47 -5.52 0.13
CA ALA A 37 -1.02 -5.32 0.17
C ALA A 37 -0.50 -4.54 -1.05
N ASN A 38 -1.09 -4.78 -2.23
CA ASN A 38 -0.80 -3.97 -3.41
C ASN A 38 -1.23 -2.51 -3.23
N ALA A 39 -2.40 -2.23 -2.65
CA ALA A 39 -2.83 -0.87 -2.35
C ALA A 39 -1.90 -0.14 -1.36
N ILE A 40 -1.40 -0.87 -0.34
CA ILE A 40 -0.46 -0.34 0.67
C ILE A 40 0.91 -0.03 0.03
N SER A 41 1.34 -0.80 -0.98
CA SER A 41 2.59 -0.51 -1.72
C SER A 41 2.59 0.87 -2.40
N GLY A 42 1.42 1.48 -2.56
CA GLY A 42 1.23 2.86 -2.98
C GLY A 42 1.85 3.91 -2.06
N ILE A 43 2.44 3.54 -0.92
CA ILE A 43 3.31 4.40 -0.10
C ILE A 43 4.44 5.06 -0.90
N THR A 44 4.81 4.47 -2.04
CA THR A 44 5.69 5.06 -3.06
C THR A 44 5.28 6.47 -3.50
N LEU A 45 4.00 6.84 -3.36
CA LEU A 45 3.47 8.20 -3.57
C LEU A 45 4.24 9.25 -2.75
N ILE A 46 4.63 8.94 -1.51
CA ILE A 46 5.40 9.86 -0.66
C ILE A 46 6.75 10.17 -1.30
N GLY A 47 7.45 9.16 -1.79
CA GLY A 47 8.73 9.34 -2.50
C GLY A 47 8.56 10.17 -3.78
N ALA A 48 7.49 9.90 -4.54
CA ALA A 48 7.17 10.65 -5.76
C ALA A 48 6.89 12.14 -5.48
N LEU A 49 6.16 12.45 -4.41
CA LEU A 49 5.89 13.82 -3.96
C LEU A 49 7.18 14.56 -3.55
N ILE A 50 8.09 13.89 -2.84
CA ILE A 50 9.38 14.47 -2.45
C ILE A 50 10.21 14.80 -3.69
N ILE A 51 10.26 13.90 -4.68
CA ILE A 51 11.02 14.13 -5.93
C ILE A 51 10.41 15.27 -6.75
N ALA A 52 9.08 15.27 -6.91
CA ALA A 52 8.39 16.27 -7.71
C ALA A 52 8.47 17.68 -7.09
N GLY A 53 8.36 17.79 -5.77
CA GLY A 53 8.36 19.08 -5.05
C GLY A 53 9.74 19.56 -4.59
N GLY A 54 10.73 18.67 -4.51
CA GLY A 54 12.06 18.96 -3.95
C GLY A 54 13.18 19.09 -4.98
N SER A 55 12.92 18.86 -6.26
CA SER A 55 13.96 18.91 -7.29
C SER A 55 13.96 20.23 -8.08
N GLU A 56 15.17 20.79 -8.29
CA GLU A 56 15.39 21.95 -9.16
C GLU A 56 15.51 21.57 -10.64
N SER A 57 15.70 20.28 -10.94
CA SER A 57 15.81 19.79 -12.32
C SER A 57 14.43 19.55 -12.93
N VAL A 58 14.17 20.22 -14.06
CA VAL A 58 12.92 20.05 -14.84
C VAL A 58 12.68 18.58 -15.21
N TYR A 59 13.74 17.83 -15.54
CA TYR A 59 13.63 16.40 -15.85
C TYR A 59 13.15 15.57 -14.65
N SER A 60 13.70 15.84 -13.47
CA SER A 60 13.34 15.16 -12.24
C SER A 60 11.91 15.49 -11.81
N GLN A 61 11.45 16.73 -12.03
CA GLN A 61 10.06 17.13 -11.80
C GLN A 61 9.09 16.37 -12.69
N TRP A 62 9.40 16.19 -13.98
CA TRP A 62 8.56 15.40 -14.91
C TRP A 62 8.51 13.92 -14.54
N ILE A 63 9.64 13.33 -14.12
CA ILE A 63 9.69 11.95 -13.62
C ILE A 63 8.86 11.84 -12.33
N GLY A 64 9.02 12.77 -11.39
CA GLY A 64 8.25 12.84 -10.16
C GLY A 64 6.74 12.96 -10.41
N PHE A 65 6.34 13.84 -11.33
CA PHE A 65 4.94 13.98 -11.75
C PHE A 65 4.38 12.68 -12.30
N THR A 66 5.11 12.02 -13.20
CA THR A 66 4.70 10.73 -13.77
C THR A 66 4.60 9.64 -12.69
N ALA A 67 5.55 9.62 -11.75
CA ALA A 67 5.52 8.72 -10.60
C ALA A 67 4.31 8.96 -9.69
N ILE A 68 3.93 10.23 -9.45
CA ILE A 68 2.72 10.57 -8.69
C ILE A 68 1.48 10.01 -9.38
N VAL A 69 1.35 10.17 -10.70
CA VAL A 69 0.21 9.63 -11.46
C VAL A 69 0.11 8.12 -11.29
N PHE A 70 1.20 7.38 -11.51
CA PHE A 70 1.19 5.93 -11.36
C PHE A 70 0.94 5.46 -9.92
N ALA A 71 1.57 6.11 -8.93
CA ALA A 71 1.35 5.80 -7.53
C ALA A 71 -0.10 6.06 -7.11
N THR A 72 -0.70 7.14 -7.60
CA THR A 72 -2.12 7.46 -7.36
C THR A 72 -3.04 6.39 -7.94
N ILE A 73 -2.78 5.94 -9.18
CA ILE A 73 -3.53 4.85 -9.81
C ILE A 73 -3.41 3.57 -8.97
N ASN A 74 -2.22 3.23 -8.48
CA ASN A 74 -2.00 2.05 -7.64
C ASN A 74 -2.77 2.14 -6.30
N VAL A 75 -2.71 3.27 -5.60
CA VAL A 75 -3.44 3.49 -4.34
C VAL A 75 -4.94 3.41 -4.56
N VAL A 76 -5.48 4.25 -5.46
CA VAL A 76 -6.93 4.37 -5.68
C VAL A 76 -7.51 3.08 -6.25
N GLY A 77 -6.87 2.52 -7.28
CA GLY A 77 -7.29 1.26 -7.88
C GLY A 77 -7.19 0.09 -6.91
N GLY A 78 -6.08 0.00 -6.16
CA GLY A 78 -5.87 -1.03 -5.16
C GLY A 78 -6.93 -1.01 -4.06
N PHE A 79 -7.22 0.15 -3.48
CA PHE A 79 -8.24 0.26 -2.42
C PHE A 79 -9.65 0.04 -2.97
N MET A 80 -9.99 0.53 -4.16
CA MET A 80 -11.31 0.29 -4.78
C MET A 80 -11.56 -1.19 -5.05
N VAL A 81 -10.56 -1.92 -5.56
CA VAL A 81 -10.69 -3.36 -5.82
C VAL A 81 -10.77 -4.14 -4.50
N THR A 82 -9.95 -3.78 -3.53
CA THR A 82 -9.95 -4.43 -2.21
C THR A 82 -11.29 -4.26 -1.49
N ASP A 83 -11.87 -3.06 -1.54
CA ASP A 83 -13.19 -2.80 -0.95
C ASP A 83 -14.28 -3.67 -1.57
N ARG A 84 -14.36 -3.72 -2.92
CA ARG A 84 -15.28 -4.61 -3.64
C ARG A 84 -15.09 -6.09 -3.28
N MET A 85 -13.85 -6.53 -3.07
CA MET A 85 -13.58 -7.89 -2.64
C MET A 85 -14.08 -8.16 -1.22
N LEU A 86 -13.91 -7.22 -0.30
CA LEU A 86 -14.34 -7.34 1.09
C LEU A 86 -15.87 -7.23 1.25
N GLU A 87 -16.55 -6.51 0.35
CA GLU A 87 -18.00 -6.45 0.32
C GLU A 87 -18.67 -7.82 0.16
N MET A 88 -18.02 -8.75 -0.55
CA MET A 88 -18.53 -10.12 -0.72
C MET A 88 -18.60 -10.92 0.60
N PHE A 89 -17.92 -10.47 1.65
CA PHE A 89 -17.95 -11.07 2.99
C PHE A 89 -18.98 -10.43 3.91
N LYS A 90 -19.60 -9.31 3.51
CA LYS A 90 -20.69 -8.70 4.28
C LYS A 90 -21.93 -9.59 4.10
N LYS A 91 -22.53 -10.03 5.22
CA LYS A 91 -23.85 -10.68 5.17
C LYS A 91 -24.81 -9.73 4.46
N LYS A 92 -25.51 -10.23 3.44
CA LYS A 92 -26.61 -9.52 2.80
C LYS A 92 -27.56 -9.11 3.92
N LYS A 93 -27.85 -7.81 4.07
CA LYS A 93 -28.95 -7.39 4.95
C LYS A 93 -30.17 -8.16 4.46
N GLU A 94 -30.79 -8.94 5.34
CA GLU A 94 -32.12 -9.46 5.07
C GLU A 94 -32.98 -8.21 4.93
N ASP A 95 -33.35 -7.89 3.69
CA ASP A 95 -34.39 -6.90 3.45
C ASP A 95 -35.64 -7.44 4.16
N GLU A 96 -35.98 -6.80 5.28
CA GLU A 96 -37.24 -7.02 5.98
C GLU A 96 -38.36 -6.86 4.95
N LYS A 97 -39.04 -7.97 4.68
CA LYS A 97 -40.22 -8.06 3.83
C LYS A 97 -41.36 -7.19 4.36
#